data_AF-A0A2I0A5G1-F1
#
_entry.id   AF-A0A2I0A5G1-F1
#
_cell.length_a   1.000
_cell.length_b   1.000
_cell.length_c   1.000
_cell.angle_alpha   90.00
_cell.angle_beta   90.00
_cell.angle_gamma   90.00
#
_symmetry.space_group_name_H-M   'P 1'
#
loop_
_entity.id
_entity.type
_entity.pdbx_description
1 polymer ?
#
loop_
_entity_poly.entity_id
_entity_poly.type
_entity_poly.pdbx_seq_one_letter_code
_entity_poly.pdbx_strand_id
1 'polypeptide(L)' 'MKILKGYVRNRYRPEACMIENYVAEEVVEFCNKYLHNINPIGVPIDHTAVDKYG' A
#
# COMPACT_ATOMS: atom_id res chain seq x y z
N MET A 1 13.34 -1.01 -16.15
CA MET A 1 12.60 0.23 -16.50
C MET A 1 11.12 0.01 -16.91
N LYS A 2 10.61 -1.23 -17.10
CA LYS A 2 9.20 -1.45 -17.48
C LYS A 2 8.20 -1.03 -16.40
N ILE A 3 8.46 -1.38 -15.14
CA ILE A 3 7.56 -1.10 -13.99
C ILE A 3 7.43 0.41 -13.76
N LEU A 4 8.58 1.10 -13.76
CA LEU A 4 8.69 2.54 -13.56
C LEU A 4 7.91 3.40 -14.58
N LYS A 5 7.72 2.90 -15.81
CA LYS A 5 6.91 3.59 -16.83
C LYS A 5 5.42 3.66 -16.45
N GLY A 6 4.93 2.71 -15.65
CA GLY A 6 3.56 2.73 -15.13
C GLY A 6 3.30 3.85 -14.11
N TYR A 7 4.36 4.32 -13.44
CA TYR A 7 4.28 5.39 -12.43
C TYR A 7 4.30 6.80 -13.01
N VAL A 8 4.55 6.97 -14.30
CA VAL A 8 4.59 8.29 -14.94
C VAL A 8 3.17 8.76 -15.24
N ARG A 9 2.56 9.50 -14.31
CA ARG A 9 1.24 10.15 -14.48
C ARG A 9 1.34 11.59 -15.01
N ASN A 10 2.50 12.23 -14.84
CA ASN A 10 2.80 13.56 -15.37
C ASN A 10 3.98 13.53 -16.33
N ARG A 11 3.71 13.68 -17.63
CA ARG A 11 4.75 13.69 -18.68
C ARG A 11 5.61 14.97 -18.67
N TYR A 12 5.14 16.05 -18.05
CA TYR A 12 5.93 17.29 -17.90
C TYR A 12 7.00 17.17 -16.81
N ARG A 13 6.82 16.23 -15.87
CA ARG A 13 7.78 15.92 -14.79
C ARG A 13 7.86 14.40 -14.57
N PRO A 14 8.42 13.66 -15.54
CA PRO A 14 8.33 12.20 -15.56
C PRO A 14 9.07 11.55 -14.38
N GLU A 15 10.24 12.05 -14.02
CA GLU A 15 11.05 11.50 -12.93
C GLU A 15 10.43 11.73 -11.56
N ALA A 16 9.98 12.96 -11.27
CA ALA A 16 9.35 13.29 -9.99
C ALA A 16 8.06 12.49 -9.79
N CYS A 17 7.21 12.43 -10.82
CA CYS A 17 5.96 11.69 -10.76
C CYS A 17 6.17 10.17 -10.60
N MET A 18 7.24 9.64 -11.18
CA MET A 18 7.62 8.24 -11.05
C MET A 18 8.04 7.90 -9.61
N ILE A 19 8.85 8.75 -8.98
CA ILE A 19 9.30 8.57 -7.59
C ILE A 19 8.13 8.70 -6.62
N GLU A 20 7.30 9.74 -6.78
CA GLU A 20 6.13 9.97 -5.90
C GLU A 20 5.17 8.79 -5.87
N ASN A 21 4.79 8.26 -7.04
CA ASN A 21 3.86 7.13 -7.11
C ASN A 21 4.49 5.83 -6.59
N TYR A 22 5.76 5.60 -6.89
CA TYR A 22 6.47 4.42 -6.37
C TYR A 22 6.53 4.43 -4.84
N VAL A 23 6.89 5.56 -4.23
CA VAL A 23 6.94 5.72 -2.77
C VAL A 23 5.56 5.55 -2.16
N ALA A 24 4.51 6.07 -2.79
CA ALA A 24 3.13 5.88 -2.31
C ALA A 24 2.72 4.41 -2.26
N GLU A 25 3.05 3.63 -3.30
CA GLU A 25 2.75 2.19 -3.31
C GLU A 25 3.54 1.42 -2.24
N GLU A 26 4.83 1.68 -2.09
CA GLU A 26 5.67 1.06 -1.06
C GLU A 26 5.15 1.37 0.35
N VAL A 27 4.74 2.62 0.62
CA VAL A 27 4.18 3.00 1.92
C VAL A 27 2.86 2.29 2.18
N VAL A 28 1.99 2.16 1.18
CA VAL A 28 0.71 1.43 1.34
C VAL A 28 0.96 -0.05 1.59
N GLU A 29 1.86 -0.68 0.84
CA GLU A 29 2.19 -2.09 1.02
C GLU A 29 2.85 -2.34 2.38
N PHE A 30 3.76 -1.45 2.81
CA PHE A 30 4.37 -1.48 4.12
C PHE A 30 3.33 -1.33 5.23
N CYS A 31 2.47 -0.32 5.15
CA CYS A 31 1.40 -0.09 6.13
C CYS A 31 0.46 -1.28 6.20
N ASN A 32 0.08 -1.88 5.06
CA ASN A 32 -0.77 -3.05 5.05
C ASN A 32 -0.11 -4.23 5.77
N LYS A 33 1.15 -4.54 5.44
CA LYS A 33 1.92 -5.58 6.12
C LYS A 33 2.08 -5.30 7.62
N TYR A 34 2.36 -4.05 7.98
CA TYR A 34 2.51 -3.63 9.37
C TYR A 34 1.21 -3.79 10.15
N LEU A 35 0.09 -3.27 9.62
CA LEU A 35 -1.23 -3.35 10.25
C LEU A 35 -1.77 -4.78 10.34
N HIS A 36 -1.50 -5.63 9.34
CA HIS A 36 -1.85 -7.06 9.40
C HIS A 36 -1.17 -7.78 10.57
N ASN A 37 0.01 -7.33 11.00
CA ASN A 37 0.78 -7.94 12.08
C ASN A 37 0.48 -7.33 13.46
N ILE A 38 -0.42 -6.35 13.54
CA ILE A 38 -0.77 -5.69 14.79
C ILE A 38 -2.15 -6.17 15.24
N ASN A 39 -2.25 -6.63 16.50
CA ASN A 39 -3.54 -6.76 17.16
C ASN A 39 -4.10 -5.35 17.40
N PRO A 40 -5.25 -4.99 16.80
CA PRO A 40 -5.81 -3.66 16.99
C PRO A 40 -6.20 -3.48 18.47
N ILE A 41 -5.51 -2.55 19.14
CA ILE A 41 -5.79 -2.23 20.55
C ILE A 41 -7.00 -1.29 20.57
N GLY A 42 -8.09 -1.72 21.22
CA GLY A 42 -9.28 -0.89 21.43
C GLY A 42 -10.36 -0.99 20.36
N VAL A 43 -10.20 -1.82 19.34
CA VAL A 43 -11.29 -2.19 18.42
C VAL A 43 -11.83 -3.56 18.85
N PRO A 44 -13.12 -3.71 19.18
CA PRO A 44 -13.70 -5.03 19.41
C PRO A 44 -13.63 -5.80 18.09
N ILE A 45 -12.74 -6.80 18.07
CA ILE A 45 -12.63 -7.72 16.94
C ILE A 45 -13.80 -8.69 17.09
N ASP A 46 -14.85 -8.54 16.28
CA ASP A 46 -15.88 -9.58 16.21
C ASP A 46 -15.21 -10.85 15.65
N HIS A 47 -15.25 -11.92 16.44
CA HIS A 47 -14.68 -13.25 16.12
C HIS A 47 -15.32 -13.92 14.89
N THR A 48 -16.15 -13.23 14.11
CA THR A 48 -16.88 -13.73 12.94
C THR A 48 -16.22 -13.37 11.60
N ALA A 49 -15.12 -12.60 11.60
CA ALA A 49 -14.43 -12.16 10.39
C ALA A 49 -13.17 -12.99 10.03
N VAL A 50 -12.87 -14.07 10.76
CA VAL A 50 -11.67 -14.90 10.51
C VAL A 50 -11.82 -15.80 9.28
N ASP A 51 -13.04 -15.99 8.75
CA ASP A 51 -13.30 -17.00 7.71
C ASP A 51 -13.32 -16.45 6.27
N LYS A 52 -12.94 -15.19 6.03
CA LYS A 52 -13.14 -14.56 4.71
C LYS A 52 -11.94 -14.58 3.77
N TYR A 53 -10.75 -14.96 4.24
CA TYR A 53 -9.53 -14.99 3.43
C TYR A 53 -8.56 -16.12 3.84
N GLY A 54 -9.10 -17.27 4.21
CA GLY A 54 -8.35 -18.53 4.29
C GLY A 54 -8.28 -19.23 2.93
#